data_AF-B3RF69-F1
#
_entry.id   AF-B3RF69-F1
#
_cell.length_a   1.000
_cell.length_b   1.000
_cell.length_c   1.000
_cell.angle_alpha   90.00
_cell.angle_beta   90.00
_cell.angle_gamma   90.00
#
_symmetry.space_group_name_H-M   'P 1'
#
loop_
_entity.id
_entity.type
_entity.pdbx_description
1 polymer ?
#
loop_
_entity_poly.entity_id
_entity_poly.type
_entity_poly.pdbx_seq_one_letter_code
_entity_poly.pdbx_strand_id
1 'polypeptide(L)'
;MAVLGGKFTTLEGLLKDIRELVTKNPFTLGDSSNPDRAEKLQEFSQKLDQILEGSMKAHLIMNDPAGNSYLQNVYAPEADPEMKVERYQRTFDQNEELGLNDMKTEGYEADEAAQR
;
A
#
# COMPACT_ATOMS: atom_id res chain seq x y z
N MET A 1 -1.66 8.38 -7.32
CA MET A 1 -0.43 8.89 -6.67
C MET A 1 0.07 7.76 -5.76
N ALA A 2 1.18 7.11 -6.11
CA ALA A 2 1.74 6.04 -5.28
C ALA A 2 2.46 6.68 -4.09
N VAL A 3 1.99 6.43 -2.87
CA VAL A 3 2.56 6.99 -1.64
C VAL A 3 3.29 5.87 -0.89
N LEU A 4 4.54 6.10 -0.50
CA LEU A 4 5.37 5.20 0.33
C LEU A 4 5.51 3.74 -0.19
N GLY A 5 5.34 3.51 -1.50
CA GLY A 5 5.47 2.20 -2.14
C GLY A 5 6.89 1.88 -2.62
N GLY A 6 7.11 0.65 -3.13
CA GLY A 6 8.39 0.24 -3.74
C GLY A 6 9.55 0.09 -2.75
N LYS A 7 9.26 -0.02 -1.46
CA LYS A 7 10.25 -0.12 -0.38
C LYS A 7 10.14 -1.49 0.29
N PHE A 8 11.27 -2.19 0.42
CA PHE A 8 11.36 -3.33 1.32
C PHE A 8 11.49 -2.80 2.75
N THR A 9 10.48 -3.03 3.58
CA THR A 9 10.38 -2.49 4.94
C THR A 9 9.66 -3.46 5.86
N THR A 10 9.64 -3.17 7.16
CA THR A 10 8.81 -3.86 8.15
C THR A 10 7.48 -3.14 8.35
N LEU A 11 6.51 -3.82 8.97
CA LEU A 11 5.23 -3.21 9.33
C LEU A 11 5.43 -1.98 10.23
N GLU A 12 6.29 -2.09 11.24
CA GLU A 12 6.62 -0.98 12.13
C GLU A 12 7.25 0.20 11.36
N GLY A 13 8.18 -0.09 10.43
CA GLY A 13 8.79 0.94 9.60
C GLY A 13 7.77 1.67 8.72
N LEU A 14 6.83 0.94 8.11
CA LEU A 14 5.76 1.52 7.32
C LEU A 14 4.84 2.43 8.17
N LEU A 15 4.43 1.99 9.36
CA LEU A 15 3.58 2.78 10.25
C LEU A 15 4.31 4.04 10.76
N LYS A 16 5.61 3.95 11.02
CA LYS A 16 6.45 5.12 11.37
C LYS A 16 6.55 6.11 10.22
N ASP A 17 6.75 5.64 8.99
CA ASP A 17 6.78 6.50 7.80
C ASP A 17 5.42 7.20 7.60
N ILE A 18 4.31 6.49 7.82
CA ILE A 18 2.95 7.07 7.77
C ILE A 18 2.76 8.13 8.86
N ARG A 19 3.19 7.85 10.10
CA ARG A 19 3.14 8.81 11.21
C ARG A 19 3.92 10.07 10.89
N GLU A 20 5.14 9.92 10.38
CA GLU A 20 5.99 11.06 10.02
C GLU A 20 5.36 11.89 8.90
N LEU A 21 4.82 11.24 7.88
CA LEU A 21 4.10 11.92 6.80
C LEU A 21 2.93 12.73 7.36
N VAL A 22 2.10 12.13 8.20
CA VAL A 22 0.94 12.80 8.78
C VAL A 22 1.34 13.97 9.69
N THR A 23 2.37 13.81 10.53
CA THR A 23 2.76 14.82 11.54
C THR A 23 3.60 15.95 10.98
N LYS A 24 4.47 15.70 9.98
CA LYS A 24 5.37 16.71 9.40
C LYS A 24 4.76 17.53 8.26
N ASN A 25 3.51 17.27 7.88
CA ASN A 25 2.85 18.02 6.81
C ASN A 25 2.33 19.39 7.32
N PRO A 26 2.95 20.52 6.93
CA PRO A 26 2.61 21.85 7.45
C PRO A 26 1.17 22.29 7.11
N PHE A 27 0.55 21.68 6.10
CA PHE A 27 -0.84 21.94 5.72
C PHE A 27 -1.88 21.28 6.64
N THR A 28 -1.45 20.37 7.51
CA THR A 28 -2.34 19.58 8.39
C THR A 28 -2.29 20.02 9.86
N LEU A 29 -1.20 20.67 10.28
CA LEU A 29 -0.91 21.08 11.66
C LEU A 29 -0.42 22.55 11.77
N GLY A 30 -0.71 23.38 10.77
CA GLY A 30 -0.42 24.83 10.79
C GLY A 30 -1.55 25.65 11.43
N ASP A 31 -1.24 26.87 11.85
CA ASP A 31 -2.20 27.84 12.43
C ASP A 31 -3.36 28.23 11.48
N SER A 32 -3.16 28.02 10.18
CA SER A 32 -4.10 28.31 9.11
C SER A 32 -4.99 27.10 8.76
N SER A 33 -4.83 25.98 9.47
CA SER A 33 -5.63 24.77 9.25
C SER A 33 -6.97 24.85 9.98
N ASN A 34 -8.01 24.24 9.41
CA ASN A 34 -9.32 24.15 10.06
C ASN A 34 -9.17 23.36 11.39
N PRO A 35 -9.55 23.92 12.55
CA PRO A 35 -9.38 23.27 13.84
C PRO A 35 -9.98 21.86 13.90
N ASP A 36 -11.13 21.62 13.24
CA ASP A 36 -11.77 20.30 13.17
C ASP A 36 -10.90 19.24 12.49
N ARG A 37 -10.03 19.65 11.55
CA ARG A 37 -9.11 18.74 10.85
C ARG A 37 -7.87 18.46 11.70
N ALA A 38 -7.37 19.47 12.41
CA ALA A 38 -6.23 19.32 13.31
C ALA A 38 -6.56 18.34 14.46
N GLU A 39 -7.75 18.47 15.06
CA GLU A 39 -8.20 17.55 16.12
C GLU A 39 -8.29 16.10 15.64
N LYS A 40 -8.92 15.86 14.48
CA LYS A 40 -9.01 14.51 13.90
C LYS A 40 -7.65 13.91 13.55
N LEU A 41 -6.72 14.75 13.10
CA LEU A 41 -5.36 14.31 12.80
C LEU A 41 -4.60 13.93 14.08
N GLN A 42 -4.78 14.70 15.14
CA GLN A 42 -4.20 14.41 16.44
C GLN A 42 -4.77 13.11 17.02
N GLU A 43 -6.08 12.90 16.92
CA GLU A 43 -6.72 11.64 17.31
C GLU A 43 -6.19 10.46 16.49
N PHE A 44 -6.03 10.63 15.18
CA PHE A 44 -5.42 9.60 14.30
C PHE A 44 -3.98 9.29 14.72
N SER A 45 -3.16 10.31 14.99
CA SER A 45 -1.78 10.11 15.42
C SER A 45 -1.71 9.37 16.76
N GLN A 46 -2.60 9.67 17.70
CA GLN A 46 -2.66 8.97 18.98
C GLN A 46 -3.03 7.49 18.81
N LYS A 47 -4.01 7.17 17.96
CA LYS A 47 -4.36 5.77 17.65
C LYS A 47 -3.21 5.05 16.97
N LEU A 48 -2.51 5.71 16.05
CA LEU A 48 -1.36 5.14 15.37
C LEU A 48 -0.21 4.84 16.34
N ASP A 49 0.02 5.72 17.32
CA ASP A 49 0.99 5.52 18.40
C ASP A 49 0.60 4.33 19.29
N GLN A 50 -0.68 4.19 19.65
CA GLN A 50 -1.17 3.02 20.40
C GLN A 50 -1.00 1.70 19.63
N ILE A 51 -1.19 1.70 18.31
CA ILE A 51 -0.95 0.53 17.46
C ILE A 51 0.56 0.20 17.42
N LEU A 52 1.42 1.21 17.29
CA LEU A 52 2.89 1.04 17.29
C LEU A 52 3.41 0.50 18.63
N GLU A 53 2.80 0.90 19.75
CA GLU A 53 3.11 0.39 21.10
C GLU A 53 2.52 -1.00 21.36
N GLY A 54 1.66 -1.51 20.47
CA GLY A 54 0.94 -2.78 20.66
C GLY A 54 -0.18 -2.72 21.70
N SER A 55 -0.56 -1.52 22.16
CA SER A 55 -1.64 -1.32 23.13
C SER A 55 -3.04 -1.35 22.49
N MET A 56 -3.12 -1.13 21.17
CA MET A 56 -4.35 -1.21 20.39
C MET A 56 -4.23 -2.21 19.24
N LYS A 57 -5.25 -3.06 19.07
CA LYS A 57 -5.37 -3.95 17.90
C LYS A 57 -6.01 -3.21 16.73
N ALA A 58 -5.52 -3.45 15.52
CA ALA A 58 -6.07 -2.92 14.27
C ALA A 58 -5.91 -3.93 13.14
N HIS A 59 -6.72 -3.79 12.08
CA HIS A 59 -6.57 -4.57 10.86
C HIS A 59 -5.73 -3.79 9.84
N LEU A 60 -4.68 -4.43 9.32
CA LEU A 60 -3.92 -3.93 8.18
C LEU A 60 -4.43 -4.61 6.91
N ILE A 61 -4.85 -3.80 5.94
CA ILE A 61 -5.31 -4.30 4.64
C ILE A 61 -4.35 -3.79 3.57
N MET A 62 -3.64 -4.71 2.91
CA MET A 62 -2.80 -4.41 1.75
C MET A 62 -3.50 -4.91 0.49
N ASN A 63 -3.93 -3.99 -0.36
CA ASN A 63 -4.60 -4.31 -1.63
C ASN A 63 -3.74 -3.84 -2.80
N ASP A 64 -3.18 -4.79 -3.55
CA ASP A 64 -2.34 -4.53 -4.71
C ASP A 64 -2.88 -5.27 -5.94
N PRO A 65 -3.50 -4.55 -6.91
CA PRO A 65 -4.01 -5.13 -8.14
C PRO A 65 -2.93 -5.82 -8.99
N ALA A 66 -1.67 -5.39 -8.89
CA ALA A 66 -0.56 -6.01 -9.61
C ALA A 66 -0.04 -7.29 -8.93
N GLY A 67 -0.39 -7.51 -7.65
CA GLY A 67 0.03 -8.68 -6.90
C GLY A 67 1.52 -8.73 -6.57
N ASN A 68 2.20 -7.57 -6.56
CA ASN A 68 3.65 -7.46 -6.35
C ASN A 68 4.02 -7.11 -4.89
N SER A 69 3.04 -6.81 -4.06
CA SER A 69 3.21 -6.53 -2.64
C SER A 69 3.31 -7.83 -1.82
N TYR A 70 4.11 -7.80 -0.77
CA TYR A 70 4.36 -8.95 0.11
C TYR A 70 4.30 -8.56 1.58
N LEU A 71 3.69 -9.43 2.38
CA LEU A 71 3.72 -9.38 3.84
C LEU A 71 4.18 -10.74 4.37
N GLN A 72 5.15 -10.75 5.28
CA GLN A 72 5.75 -11.98 5.78
C GLN A 72 4.78 -12.74 6.70
N ASN A 73 4.53 -14.01 6.39
CA ASN A 73 3.92 -14.96 7.32
C ASN A 73 4.99 -15.48 8.30
N VAL A 74 4.83 -15.15 9.59
CA VAL A 74 5.77 -15.53 10.65
C VAL A 74 5.65 -17.00 11.09
N TYR A 75 4.55 -17.67 10.74
CA TYR A 75 4.28 -19.08 11.03
C TYR A 75 4.63 -20.03 9.87
N ALA A 76 5.19 -19.51 8.77
CA ALA A 76 5.49 -20.31 7.58
C ALA A 76 6.35 -21.55 7.94
N PRO A 77 6.03 -22.74 7.38
CA PRO A 77 5.09 -23.00 6.29
C PRO A 77 3.61 -23.12 6.71
N GLU A 78 3.30 -23.04 8.02
CA GLU A 78 1.93 -23.08 8.51
C GLU A 78 1.18 -21.79 8.17
N ALA A 79 -0.16 -21.87 8.12
CA ALA A 79 -1.00 -20.71 7.89
C ALA A 79 -1.03 -19.82 9.14
N ASP A 80 -0.86 -18.51 8.95
CA ASP A 80 -1.05 -17.52 10.02
C ASP A 80 -2.56 -17.34 10.28
N PRO A 81 -3.05 -17.60 11.51
CA PRO A 81 -4.46 -17.45 11.84
C PRO A 81 -4.97 -16.01 11.78
N GLU A 82 -4.08 -15.01 11.88
CA GLU A 82 -4.41 -13.58 11.87
C GLU A 82 -4.19 -12.93 10.50
N MET A 83 -3.78 -13.71 9.48
CA MET A 83 -3.54 -13.22 8.12
C MET A 83 -4.43 -13.96 7.11
N LYS A 84 -5.13 -13.18 6.28
CA LYS A 84 -5.90 -13.69 5.15
C LYS A 84 -5.35 -13.11 3.84
N VAL A 85 -5.06 -13.99 2.87
CA VAL A 85 -4.62 -13.59 1.53
C VAL A 85 -5.72 -13.93 0.53
N GLU A 86 -6.24 -12.92 -0.18
CA GLU A 86 -7.27 -13.07 -1.19
C GLU A 86 -6.70 -12.68 -2.57
N ARG A 87 -6.87 -13.57 -3.56
CA ARG A 87 -6.53 -13.28 -4.96
C ARG A 87 -7.81 -12.99 -5.72
N TYR A 88 -7.80 -11.94 -6.54
CA TYR A 88 -8.95 -11.52 -7.32
C TYR A 88 -8.55 -11.19 -8.76
N GLN A 89 -9.53 -11.22 -9.66
CA GLN A 89 -9.35 -10.78 -11.03
C GLN A 89 -9.44 -9.25 -11.09
N ARG A 90 -8.43 -8.61 -11.67
CA ARG A 90 -8.42 -7.15 -11.87
C ARG A 90 -9.63 -6.69 -12.66
N THR A 91 -10.19 -5.54 -12.28
CA THR A 91 -11.22 -4.85 -13.06
C THR A 91 -10.61 -4.17 -14.29
N PHE A 92 -11.46 -3.75 -15.24
CA PHE A 92 -11.02 -3.01 -16.42
C PHE A 92 -10.24 -1.73 -16.06
N ASP A 93 -10.76 -0.96 -15.09
CA ASP A 93 -10.12 0.28 -14.62
C ASP A 93 -8.76 0.03 -13.96
N GLN A 94 -8.63 -1.08 -13.20
CA GLN A 94 -7.34 -1.47 -12.62
C GLN A 94 -6.32 -1.85 -13.70
N ASN A 95 -6.76 -2.41 -14.82
CA ASN A 95 -5.88 -2.68 -15.95
C ASN A 95 -5.51 -1.39 -16.70
N GLU A 96 -6.44 -0.43 -16.86
CA GLU A 96 -6.13 0.90 -17.41
C GLU A 96 -5.06 1.61 -16.56
N GLU A 97 -5.24 1.62 -15.22
CA GLU A 97 -4.29 2.26 -14.30
C GLU A 97 -2.89 1.62 -14.39
N LEU A 98 -2.83 0.31 -14.64
CA LEU A 98 -1.59 -0.42 -14.85
C LEU A 98 -1.06 -0.35 -16.30
N GLY A 99 -1.77 0.32 -17.21
CA GLY A 99 -1.39 0.46 -18.62
C GLY A 99 -1.45 -0.86 -19.40
N LEU A 100 -2.31 -1.79 -19.00
CA LEU A 100 -2.37 -3.15 -19.53
C LEU A 100 -3.35 -3.32 -20.69
N ASN A 101 -4.38 -2.47 -20.78
CA ASN A 101 -5.46 -2.68 -21.75
C ASN A 101 -5.01 -2.46 -23.21
N ASP A 102 -4.05 -1.57 -23.45
CA ASP A 102 -3.46 -1.32 -24.77
C ASP A 102 -2.21 -2.18 -25.04
N MET A 103 -1.85 -3.09 -24.13
CA MET A 103 -0.65 -3.91 -24.27
C MET A 103 -0.85 -4.92 -25.40
N LYS A 104 -0.11 -4.75 -26.50
CA LYS A 104 0.02 -5.78 -27.51
C LYS A 104 0.90 -6.90 -26.94
N THR A 105 0.38 -8.11 -26.91
CA THR A 105 1.08 -9.31 -26.41
C THR A 105 1.41 -10.31 -27.53
N GLU A 106 1.00 -10.02 -28.76
CA GLU A 106 1.10 -10.90 -29.92
C GLU A 106 1.68 -10.15 -31.14
N GLY A 107 2.16 -10.89 -32.14
CA GLY A 107 2.66 -10.32 -33.41
C GLY A 107 4.11 -9.83 -33.39
N TYR A 108 4.85 -10.04 -32.31
CA TYR A 108 6.29 -9.73 -32.20
C TYR A 108 7.20 -10.76 -32.87
N GLU A 109 6.70 -11.96 -33.17
CA GLU A 109 7.48 -13.04 -33.79
C GLU A 109 7.69 -12.86 -35.31
N ALA A 110 6.93 -11.98 -35.95
CA ALA A 110 6.93 -11.82 -37.41
C ALA A 110 8.22 -11.19 -37.95
N ASP A 111 8.93 -10.39 -37.16
CA ASP A 111 10.16 -9.70 -37.59
C ASP A 111 11.41 -10.59 -37.51
N GLU A 112 11.43 -11.63 -36.66
CA GLU A 112 12.57 -12.57 -36.57
C GLU A 112 12.59 -13.59 -37.71
N ALA A 113 11.43 -13.97 -38.24
CA ALA A 113 11.33 -14.93 -39.34
C ALA A 113 11.78 -14.35 -40.70
N ALA A 114 11.75 -13.02 -40.86
CA ALA A 114 12.15 -12.34 -42.10
C ALA A 114 13.67 -12.10 -42.23
N GLN A 115 14.45 -12.40 -41.18
CA GLN A 115 15.91 -12.20 -41.15
C GLN A 115 16.72 -13.52 -41.11
N ARG A 116 16.07 -14.68 -41.25
CA ARG A 116 16.74 -15.99 -41.41
C ARG A 116 16.70 -16.49 -42.84
#